data_AF-A0A1Q3SV05-F1
#
_entry.id   AF-A0A1Q3SV05-F1
#
_cell.length_a   1.000
_cell.length_b   1.000
_cell.length_c   1.000
_cell.angle_alpha   90.00
_cell.angle_beta   90.00
_cell.angle_gamma   90.00
#
_symmetry.space_group_name_H-M   'P 1'
#
loop_
_entity.id
_entity.type
_entity.pdbx_description
1 polymer ?
#
loop_
_entity_poly.entity_id
_entity_poly.type
_entity_poly.pdbx_seq_one_letter_code
_entity_poly.pdbx_strand_id
1 'polypeptide(L)'
;MINSAQFIRASSNKSFITNAIAFLLIGLSYCFINTPYERVLSNIGYFALSCALTNWIAIVMLFEKVPFLYGSGIIPARFEEFKIGIKNLVMQEFFTQDNIEKVTSAHFDKEKWQEIAGIVDYDKIYDALVDGILESKVGKLITMMGGQNAIEPLREPVQKKLAQAFEEILADENLQVKLKQKLGFSEGNDFLIKIERIVDNRLEKLTPNKVKEIIQKMIREHLGWLVVWGGVFGGLIGLATSFV
;
A
#
# COMPACT_ATOMS: atom_id res chain seq x y z
N MET A 1 16.55 13.87 -11.82
CA MET A 1 15.76 14.91 -12.50
C MET A 1 15.19 14.33 -13.78
N ILE A 2 14.00 13.74 -13.72
CA ILE A 2 13.30 13.29 -14.92
C ILE A 2 12.57 14.54 -15.43
N ASN A 3 13.12 15.14 -16.48
CA ASN A 3 12.62 16.39 -17.04
C ASN A 3 11.13 16.26 -17.43
N SER A 4 10.35 17.28 -17.11
CA SER A 4 9.05 17.60 -17.72
C SER A 4 9.06 17.50 -19.26
N ALA A 5 10.23 17.56 -19.91
CA ALA A 5 10.42 17.26 -21.33
C ALA A 5 10.14 15.80 -21.75
N GLN A 6 10.35 14.80 -20.89
CA GLN A 6 9.97 13.40 -21.16
C GLN A 6 8.47 13.15 -20.97
N PHE A 7 7.77 14.03 -20.25
CA PHE A 7 6.32 13.96 -20.08
C PHE A 7 5.60 14.20 -21.40
N ILE A 8 6.08 15.20 -22.14
CA ILE A 8 5.54 15.55 -23.45
C ILE A 8 5.68 14.36 -24.40
N ARG A 9 6.85 13.70 -24.50
CA ARG A 9 7.18 12.74 -25.56
C ARG A 9 6.23 11.55 -25.83
N ALA A 10 5.56 10.95 -24.83
CA ALA A 10 4.77 9.72 -25.05
C ALA A 10 3.27 9.97 -25.29
N SER A 11 2.64 10.92 -24.57
CA SER A 11 1.33 11.44 -24.97
C SER A 11 1.45 12.37 -26.19
N SER A 12 2.64 12.96 -26.42
CA SER A 12 2.98 13.72 -27.62
C SER A 12 2.75 12.90 -28.84
N ASN A 13 3.13 11.62 -28.92
CA ASN A 13 3.04 10.95 -30.21
C ASN A 13 1.59 10.86 -30.70
N LYS A 14 0.65 10.45 -29.84
CA LYS A 14 -0.77 10.40 -30.22
C LYS A 14 -1.33 11.80 -30.46
N SER A 15 -1.12 12.73 -29.52
CA SER A 15 -1.63 14.10 -29.63
C SER A 15 -1.04 14.87 -30.82
N PHE A 16 0.26 14.73 -31.06
CA PHE A 16 0.98 15.35 -32.18
C PHE A 16 0.50 14.76 -33.50
N ILE A 17 0.36 13.44 -33.61
CA ILE A 17 -0.15 12.81 -34.83
C ILE A 17 -1.57 13.31 -35.12
N THR A 18 -2.47 13.35 -34.13
CA THR A 18 -3.83 13.86 -34.34
C THR A 18 -3.85 15.31 -34.78
N ASN A 19 -3.09 16.19 -34.11
CA ASN A 19 -3.01 17.60 -34.49
C ASN A 19 -2.34 17.79 -35.85
N ALA A 20 -1.31 17.00 -36.17
CA ALA A 20 -0.64 17.02 -37.46
C ALA A 20 -1.57 16.56 -38.59
N ILE A 21 -2.34 15.49 -38.38
CA ILE A 21 -3.36 15.04 -39.35
C ILE A 21 -4.40 16.13 -39.56
N ALA A 22 -4.93 16.74 -38.50
CA ALA A 22 -5.91 17.81 -38.62
C ALA A 22 -5.33 19.02 -39.39
N PHE A 23 -4.08 19.40 -39.09
CA PHE A 23 -3.38 20.47 -39.80
C PHE A 23 -3.11 20.12 -41.27
N LEU A 24 -2.76 18.86 -41.56
CA LEU A 24 -2.58 18.37 -42.94
C LEU A 24 -3.90 18.39 -43.71
N LEU A 25 -5.04 18.09 -43.08
CA LEU A 25 -6.35 18.21 -43.74
C LEU A 25 -6.67 19.65 -44.13
N ILE A 26 -6.31 20.63 -43.28
CA ILE A 26 -6.42 22.06 -43.62
C ILE A 26 -5.48 22.36 -44.79
N GLY A 27 -4.23 21.91 -44.75
CA GLY A 27 -3.26 22.10 -45.83
C GLY A 27 -3.73 21.52 -47.18
N LEU A 28 -4.28 20.29 -47.16
CA LEU A 28 -4.82 19.61 -48.33
C LEU A 28 -6.03 20.35 -48.90
N SER A 29 -6.84 21.03 -48.07
CA SER A 29 -7.98 21.79 -48.58
C SER A 29 -7.57 22.87 -49.59
N TYR A 30 -6.38 23.48 -49.43
CA TYR A 30 -5.83 24.46 -50.38
C TYR A 30 -5.43 23.85 -51.74
N CYS A 31 -5.21 22.54 -51.83
CA CYS A 31 -4.98 21.89 -53.12
C CYS A 31 -6.28 21.68 -53.94
N PHE A 32 -7.45 21.83 -53.30
CA PHE A 32 -8.77 21.58 -53.88
C PHE A 32 -9.60 22.86 -54.02
N ILE A 33 -8.94 24.01 -54.10
CA ILE A 33 -9.57 25.33 -54.25
C ILE A 33 -10.62 25.32 -55.38
N ASN A 34 -11.78 25.94 -55.13
CA ASN A 34 -12.94 26.01 -56.02
C ASN A 34 -13.68 24.68 -56.28
N THR A 35 -13.41 23.64 -55.49
CA THR A 35 -14.17 22.38 -55.55
C THR A 35 -15.02 22.20 -54.29
N PRO A 36 -16.11 21.41 -54.32
CA PRO A 36 -16.89 21.12 -53.12
C PRO A 36 -16.07 20.46 -52.00
N TYR A 37 -14.94 19.82 -52.34
CA TYR A 37 -14.05 19.19 -51.38
C TYR A 37 -13.28 20.18 -50.52
N GLU A 38 -13.07 21.42 -50.98
CA GLU A 38 -12.40 22.48 -50.21
C GLU A 38 -13.12 22.71 -48.87
N ARG A 39 -14.43 22.96 -48.92
CA ARG A 39 -15.27 23.23 -47.74
C ARG A 39 -15.31 22.05 -46.78
N VAL A 40 -15.39 20.83 -47.31
CA VAL A 40 -15.42 19.61 -46.50
C VAL A 40 -14.10 19.41 -45.76
N LEU A 41 -12.97 19.43 -46.49
CA LEU A 41 -11.64 19.21 -45.92
C LEU A 41 -11.24 20.30 -44.90
N SER A 42 -11.51 21.56 -45.22
CA SER A 42 -11.23 22.70 -44.33
C SER A 42 -12.05 22.63 -43.05
N ASN A 43 -13.38 22.41 -43.12
CA ASN A 43 -14.22 22.32 -41.93
C ASN A 43 -13.83 21.13 -41.04
N ILE A 44 -13.60 19.95 -41.62
CA ILE A 44 -13.10 18.79 -40.87
C ILE A 44 -11.77 19.14 -40.19
N GLY A 45 -10.83 19.73 -40.93
CA GLY A 45 -9.52 20.10 -40.43
C GLY A 45 -9.58 21.11 -39.28
N TYR A 46 -10.33 22.21 -39.43
CA TYR A 46 -10.44 23.26 -38.40
C TYR A 46 -11.11 22.77 -37.12
N PHE A 47 -12.23 22.03 -37.24
CA PHE A 47 -12.91 21.50 -36.06
C PHE A 47 -12.09 20.39 -35.39
N ALA A 48 -11.50 19.47 -36.15
CA ALA A 48 -10.62 18.44 -35.60
C ALA A 48 -9.42 19.06 -34.87
N LEU A 49 -8.79 20.09 -35.47
CA LEU A 49 -7.64 20.76 -34.87
C LEU A 49 -8.03 21.50 -33.60
N SER A 50 -9.14 22.26 -33.61
CA SER A 50 -9.60 23.01 -32.44
C SER A 50 -9.92 22.09 -31.25
N CYS A 51 -10.64 20.98 -31.49
CA CYS A 51 -11.00 20.03 -30.44
C CYS A 51 -9.79 19.25 -29.93
N ALA A 52 -8.89 18.79 -30.81
CA ALA A 52 -7.66 18.11 -30.41
C ALA A 52 -6.71 19.05 -29.64
N LEU A 53 -6.55 20.28 -30.10
CA LEU A 53 -5.68 21.28 -29.47
C LEU A 53 -6.20 21.69 -28.09
N THR A 54 -7.49 22.00 -27.98
CA THR A 54 -8.11 22.37 -26.69
C THR A 54 -7.95 21.26 -25.67
N ASN A 55 -8.13 20.00 -26.09
CA ASN A 55 -7.95 18.90 -25.18
C ASN A 55 -6.47 18.65 -24.80
N TRP A 56 -5.55 18.87 -25.73
CA TRP A 56 -4.12 18.84 -25.40
C TRP A 56 -3.77 19.91 -24.35
N ILE A 57 -4.29 21.14 -24.51
CA ILE A 57 -4.14 22.21 -23.52
C ILE A 57 -4.74 21.79 -22.17
N ALA A 58 -5.93 21.17 -22.17
CA ALA A 58 -6.59 20.66 -20.97
C ALA A 58 -5.69 19.67 -20.22
N ILE A 59 -5.03 18.75 -20.94
CA ILE A 59 -4.08 17.82 -20.33
C ILE A 59 -2.89 18.57 -19.73
N VAL A 60 -2.30 19.54 -20.45
CA VAL A 60 -1.16 20.32 -19.94
C VAL A 60 -1.54 21.10 -18.68
N MET A 61 -2.71 21.75 -18.66
CA MET A 61 -3.17 22.52 -17.49
C MET A 61 -3.49 21.65 -16.27
N LEU A 62 -3.70 20.34 -16.40
CA LEU A 62 -3.86 19.49 -15.22
C LEU A 62 -2.57 19.40 -14.39
N PHE A 63 -1.41 19.40 -15.07
CA PHE A 63 -0.11 19.12 -14.46
C PHE A 63 0.80 20.34 -14.32
N GLU A 64 0.60 21.36 -15.16
CA GLU A 64 1.40 22.58 -15.18
C GLU A 64 0.53 23.80 -14.98
N LYS A 65 1.07 24.81 -14.29
CA LYS A 65 0.44 26.12 -14.19
C LYS A 65 0.72 26.90 -15.47
N VAL A 66 -0.32 27.23 -16.22
CA VAL A 66 -0.23 27.95 -17.49
C VAL A 66 -0.66 29.39 -17.25
N PRO A 67 0.14 30.40 -17.64
CA PRO A 67 -0.26 31.80 -17.49
C PRO A 67 -1.55 32.07 -18.27
N PHE A 68 -2.41 32.94 -17.74
CA PHE A 68 -3.72 33.32 -18.30
C PHE A 68 -4.82 32.23 -18.31
N LEU A 69 -4.53 30.99 -17.91
CA LEU A 69 -5.55 29.93 -17.77
C LEU A 69 -5.87 29.66 -16.29
N TYR A 70 -7.06 30.11 -15.87
CA TYR A 70 -7.60 29.80 -14.54
C TYR A 70 -7.83 28.30 -14.37
N GLY A 71 -7.55 27.79 -13.16
CA GLY A 71 -7.66 26.35 -12.88
C GLY A 71 -6.51 25.49 -13.39
N SER A 72 -5.44 26.09 -13.93
CA SER A 72 -4.22 25.36 -14.30
C SER A 72 -3.38 24.95 -13.09
N GLY A 73 -2.65 23.84 -13.22
CA GLY A 73 -1.87 23.21 -12.16
C GLY A 73 -2.72 22.54 -11.08
N ILE A 74 -3.89 22.00 -11.40
CA ILE A 74 -4.83 21.47 -10.39
C ILE A 74 -4.22 20.34 -9.54
N ILE A 75 -3.43 19.45 -10.15
CA ILE A 75 -2.82 18.31 -9.45
C ILE A 75 -1.82 18.78 -8.38
N PRO A 76 -0.78 19.57 -8.70
CA PRO A 76 0.12 20.08 -7.67
C PRO A 76 -0.57 21.02 -6.69
N ALA A 77 -1.62 21.74 -7.09
CA ALA A 77 -2.37 22.63 -6.21
C ALA A 77 -3.15 21.88 -5.12
N ARG A 78 -3.63 20.67 -5.40
CA ARG A 78 -4.37 19.80 -4.45
C ARG A 78 -3.48 18.78 -3.74
N PHE A 79 -2.18 19.05 -3.65
CA PHE A 79 -1.20 18.13 -3.06
C PHE A 79 -1.59 17.63 -1.65
N GLU A 80 -2.09 18.51 -0.78
CA GLU A 80 -2.50 18.13 0.58
C GLU A 80 -3.69 17.17 0.58
N GLU A 81 -4.67 17.36 -0.32
CA GLU A 81 -5.79 16.43 -0.47
C GLU A 81 -5.31 15.04 -0.89
N PHE A 82 -4.33 14.97 -1.80
CA PHE A 82 -3.70 13.69 -2.19
C PHE A 82 -2.95 13.04 -1.03
N LYS A 83 -2.25 13.82 -0.21
CA LYS A 83 -1.52 13.32 0.97
C LYS A 83 -2.49 12.65 1.96
N ILE A 84 -3.60 13.31 2.25
CA ILE A 84 -4.67 12.80 3.12
C ILE A 84 -5.30 11.56 2.50
N GLY A 85 -5.61 11.59 1.20
CA GLY A 85 -6.19 10.45 0.48
C GLY A 85 -5.29 9.20 0.53
N ILE A 86 -3.98 9.36 0.36
CA ILE A 86 -3.02 8.25 0.47
C ILE A 86 -2.97 7.73 1.91
N LYS A 87 -2.95 8.62 2.93
CA LYS A 87 -2.98 8.22 4.34
C LYS A 87 -4.20 7.33 4.61
N ASN A 88 -5.38 7.81 4.20
CA ASN A 88 -6.63 7.08 4.41
C ASN A 88 -6.60 5.73 3.72
N LEU A 89 -6.19 5.67 2.45
CA LEU A 89 -6.08 4.42 1.71
C LEU A 89 -5.13 3.43 2.42
N VAL A 90 -3.97 3.89 2.89
CA VAL A 90 -3.00 3.01 3.58
C VAL A 90 -3.56 2.52 4.92
N MET A 91 -4.10 3.41 5.74
CA MET A 91 -4.55 3.07 7.10
C MET A 91 -5.88 2.31 7.10
N GLN A 92 -6.81 2.66 6.22
CA GLN A 92 -8.17 2.09 6.22
C GLN A 92 -8.29 0.82 5.37
N GLU A 93 -7.43 0.61 4.36
CA GLU A 93 -7.51 -0.59 3.51
C GLU A 93 -6.47 -1.65 3.89
N PHE A 94 -5.25 -1.23 4.23
CA PHE A 94 -4.15 -2.17 4.49
C PHE A 94 -3.94 -2.42 5.98
N PHE A 95 -3.81 -1.35 6.76
CA PHE A 95 -3.49 -1.42 8.19
C PHE A 95 -4.73 -1.25 9.06
N THR A 96 -5.76 -2.05 8.80
CA THR A 96 -6.91 -2.15 9.70
C THR A 96 -6.58 -2.99 10.93
N GLN A 97 -7.34 -2.79 12.01
CA GLN A 97 -7.23 -3.60 13.22
C GLN A 97 -7.35 -5.10 12.88
N ASP A 98 -8.39 -5.48 12.14
CA ASP A 98 -8.62 -6.87 11.73
C ASP A 98 -7.45 -7.47 10.94
N ASN A 99 -6.84 -6.72 10.01
CA ASN A 99 -5.72 -7.21 9.21
C ASN A 99 -4.47 -7.42 10.08
N ILE A 100 -4.22 -6.52 11.03
CA ILE A 100 -3.08 -6.63 11.95
C ILE A 100 -3.28 -7.79 12.92
N GLU A 101 -4.51 -7.97 13.43
CA GLU A 101 -4.85 -9.11 14.26
C GLU A 101 -4.62 -10.42 13.51
N LYS A 102 -5.02 -10.52 12.24
CA LYS A 102 -4.74 -11.72 11.40
C LYS A 102 -3.25 -12.00 11.25
N VAL A 103 -2.43 -10.99 10.96
CA VAL A 103 -0.97 -11.17 10.78
C VAL A 103 -0.29 -11.56 12.10
N THR A 104 -0.72 -10.94 13.20
CA THR A 104 -0.08 -11.11 14.52
C THR A 104 -0.53 -12.41 15.21
N SER A 105 -1.81 -12.77 15.09
CA SER A 105 -2.36 -14.00 15.67
C SER A 105 -1.91 -15.27 14.96
N ALA A 106 -1.56 -15.18 13.67
CA ALA A 106 -1.03 -16.30 12.87
C ALA A 106 0.35 -16.82 13.33
N HIS A 107 0.98 -16.20 14.34
CA HIS A 107 2.35 -16.52 14.73
C HIS A 107 2.48 -17.47 15.94
N PHE A 108 1.38 -17.94 16.55
CA PHE A 108 1.40 -18.88 17.68
C PHE A 108 0.55 -20.12 17.37
N ASP A 109 1.11 -21.01 16.56
CA ASP A 109 0.63 -22.37 16.42
C ASP A 109 1.10 -23.25 17.57
N LYS A 110 0.48 -24.43 17.70
CA LYS A 110 0.74 -25.44 18.73
C LYS A 110 2.24 -25.79 18.86
N GLU A 111 2.98 -25.74 17.76
CA GLU A 111 4.42 -26.04 17.69
C GLU A 111 5.28 -25.05 18.49
N LYS A 112 4.98 -23.75 18.48
CA LYS A 112 5.77 -22.77 19.26
C LYS A 112 5.50 -22.83 20.76
N TRP A 113 4.31 -23.24 21.17
CA TRP A 113 4.03 -23.48 22.59
C TRP A 113 4.83 -24.66 23.13
N GLN A 114 5.08 -25.68 22.29
CA GLN A 114 5.97 -26.78 22.62
C GLN A 114 7.45 -26.33 22.67
N GLU A 115 7.89 -25.45 21.77
CA GLU A 115 9.23 -24.85 21.86
C GLU A 115 9.42 -24.06 23.17
N ILE A 116 8.41 -23.29 23.62
CA ILE A 116 8.45 -22.57 24.88
C ILE A 116 8.59 -23.52 26.09
N ALA A 117 7.89 -24.65 26.07
CA ALA A 117 8.04 -25.68 27.11
C ALA A 117 9.48 -26.22 27.16
N GLY A 118 10.12 -26.41 25.99
CA GLY A 118 11.51 -26.88 25.88
C GLY A 118 12.58 -25.91 26.37
N ILE A 119 12.27 -24.62 26.56
CA ILE A 119 13.21 -23.61 27.08
C ILE A 119 13.33 -23.68 28.62
N VAL A 120 12.37 -24.33 29.29
CA VAL A 120 12.32 -24.38 30.76
C VAL A 120 13.40 -25.29 31.32
N ASP A 121 14.16 -24.77 32.28
CA ASP A 121 15.20 -25.49 33.01
C ASP A 121 14.57 -26.33 34.14
N TYR A 122 14.18 -27.55 33.81
CA TYR A 122 13.54 -28.48 34.75
C TYR A 122 14.50 -29.01 35.83
N ASP A 123 15.81 -28.93 35.62
CA ASP A 123 16.81 -29.25 36.64
C ASP A 123 16.76 -28.24 37.78
N LYS A 124 16.76 -26.94 37.47
CA LYS A 124 16.62 -25.90 38.51
C LYS A 124 15.31 -25.97 39.29
N ILE A 125 14.21 -26.31 38.61
CA ILE A 125 12.90 -26.45 39.26
C ILE A 125 12.92 -27.64 40.22
N TYR A 126 13.51 -28.76 39.79
CA TYR A 126 13.65 -29.95 40.63
C TYR A 126 14.53 -29.68 41.84
N ASP A 127 15.70 -29.07 41.65
CA ASP A 127 16.63 -28.76 42.74
C ASP A 127 15.97 -27.84 43.79
N ALA A 128 15.25 -26.80 43.35
CA ALA A 128 14.49 -25.93 44.26
C ALA A 128 13.36 -26.66 45.00
N LEU A 129 12.69 -27.63 44.36
CA LEU A 129 11.70 -28.49 45.00
C LEU A 129 12.33 -29.38 46.06
N VAL A 130 13.47 -29.98 45.77
CA VAL A 130 14.22 -30.83 46.70
C VAL A 130 14.68 -30.02 47.90
N ASP A 131 15.26 -28.84 47.68
CA ASP A 131 15.69 -27.94 48.75
C ASP A 131 14.51 -27.55 49.67
N GLY A 132 13.37 -27.16 49.09
CA GLY A 132 12.17 -26.84 49.87
C GLY A 132 11.60 -28.03 50.65
N ILE A 133 11.71 -29.25 50.10
CA ILE A 133 11.32 -30.48 50.80
C ILE A 133 12.27 -30.74 51.97
N LEU A 134 13.57 -30.58 51.78
CA LEU A 134 14.60 -30.80 52.82
C LEU A 134 14.48 -29.79 53.98
N GLU A 135 14.07 -28.56 53.69
CA GLU A 135 13.77 -27.54 54.72
C GLU A 135 12.46 -27.82 55.49
N SER A 136 11.57 -28.63 54.91
CA SER A 136 10.26 -28.92 55.50
C SER A 136 10.32 -29.95 56.65
N LYS A 137 9.20 -30.11 57.35
CA LYS A 137 9.02 -31.17 58.35
C LYS A 137 9.17 -32.58 57.77
N VAL A 138 8.90 -32.75 56.47
CA VAL A 138 9.08 -34.01 55.73
C VAL A 138 10.56 -34.25 55.45
N GLY A 139 11.34 -33.20 55.20
CA GLY A 139 12.79 -33.26 55.01
C GLY A 139 13.50 -33.91 56.19
N LYS A 140 13.09 -33.62 57.43
CA LYS A 140 13.63 -34.27 58.65
C LYS A 140 13.48 -35.79 58.64
N LEU A 141 12.40 -36.31 58.04
CA LEU A 141 12.18 -37.75 57.89
C LEU A 141 13.03 -38.33 56.76
N ILE A 142 13.18 -37.61 55.66
CA ILE A 142 13.99 -38.05 54.52
C ILE A 142 15.49 -38.06 54.85
N THR A 143 15.97 -37.10 55.64
CA THR A 143 17.35 -37.09 56.16
C THR A 143 17.68 -38.35 56.95
N MET A 144 16.71 -38.90 57.69
CA MET A 144 16.87 -40.17 58.41
C MET A 144 16.91 -41.39 57.47
N MET A 145 16.37 -41.28 56.25
CA MET A 145 16.34 -42.34 55.24
C MET A 145 17.47 -42.26 54.21
N GLY A 146 18.46 -41.38 54.41
CA GLY A 146 19.60 -41.20 53.50
C GLY A 146 19.71 -39.82 52.85
N GLY A 147 18.84 -38.88 53.21
CA GLY A 147 18.93 -37.49 52.77
C GLY A 147 18.67 -37.33 51.28
N GLN A 148 19.38 -36.39 50.65
CA GLN A 148 19.20 -36.05 49.22
C GLN A 148 19.37 -37.26 48.30
N ASN A 149 20.27 -38.19 48.65
CA ASN A 149 20.51 -39.43 47.89
C ASN A 149 19.29 -40.37 47.84
N ALA A 150 18.34 -40.25 48.79
CA ALA A 150 17.11 -41.02 48.78
C ALA A 150 16.07 -40.47 47.78
N ILE A 151 16.20 -39.21 47.38
CA ILE A 151 15.26 -38.52 46.47
C ILE A 151 15.80 -38.53 45.03
N GLU A 152 17.11 -38.63 44.84
CA GLU A 152 17.79 -38.59 43.54
C GLU A 152 17.21 -39.55 42.47
N PRO A 153 16.81 -40.81 42.79
CA PRO A 153 16.18 -41.71 41.81
C PRO A 153 14.84 -41.18 41.26
N LEU A 154 14.23 -40.20 41.95
CA LEU A 154 13.00 -39.55 41.54
C LEU A 154 13.22 -38.33 40.64
N ARG A 155 14.47 -37.93 40.36
CA ARG A 155 14.79 -36.77 39.50
C ARG A 155 14.12 -36.88 38.13
N GLU A 156 14.47 -37.89 37.35
CA GLU A 156 13.89 -38.11 36.02
C GLU A 156 12.36 -38.22 36.00
N PRO A 157 11.71 -39.05 36.85
CA PRO A 157 10.25 -39.18 36.80
C PRO A 157 9.52 -37.91 37.25
N VAL A 158 10.06 -37.15 38.21
CA VAL A 158 9.48 -35.87 38.63
C VAL A 158 9.64 -34.82 37.54
N GLN A 159 10.83 -34.68 36.95
CA GLN A 159 11.08 -33.76 35.84
C GLN A 159 10.17 -34.06 34.64
N LYS A 160 10.01 -35.33 34.27
CA LYS A 160 9.11 -35.75 33.20
C LYS A 160 7.65 -35.40 33.51
N LYS A 161 7.21 -35.59 34.75
CA LYS A 161 5.85 -35.22 35.15
C LYS A 161 5.63 -33.71 35.18
N LEU A 162 6.63 -32.94 35.60
CA LEU A 162 6.60 -31.48 35.56
C LEU A 162 6.56 -30.97 34.12
N ALA A 163 7.37 -31.54 33.22
CA ALA A 163 7.34 -31.19 31.80
C ALA A 163 5.95 -31.46 31.18
N GLN A 164 5.37 -32.64 31.42
CA GLN A 164 4.02 -32.97 30.96
C GLN A 164 2.96 -32.01 31.52
N ALA A 165 2.98 -31.75 32.82
CA ALA A 165 2.02 -30.84 33.44
C ALA A 165 2.16 -29.42 32.87
N PHE A 166 3.40 -28.98 32.61
CA PHE A 166 3.66 -27.67 32.03
C PHE A 166 3.18 -27.58 30.57
N GLU A 167 3.39 -28.63 29.76
CA GLU A 167 2.84 -28.74 28.42
C GLU A 167 1.30 -28.70 28.42
N GLU A 168 0.65 -29.41 29.34
CA GLU A 168 -0.81 -29.39 29.50
C GLU A 168 -1.33 -28.00 29.89
N ILE A 169 -0.63 -27.31 30.80
CA ILE A 169 -0.94 -25.93 31.20
C ILE A 169 -0.78 -24.97 30.01
N LEU A 170 0.29 -25.11 29.22
CA LEU A 170 0.51 -24.30 28.02
C LEU A 170 -0.48 -24.63 26.90
N ALA A 171 -1.06 -25.83 26.88
CA ALA A 171 -2.09 -26.23 25.92
C ALA A 171 -3.48 -25.65 26.25
N ASP A 172 -3.71 -25.11 27.45
CA ASP A 172 -4.97 -24.46 27.82
C ASP A 172 -5.21 -23.20 26.99
N GLU A 173 -6.27 -23.22 26.16
CA GLU A 173 -6.67 -22.11 25.30
C GLU A 173 -6.93 -20.82 26.10
N ASN A 174 -7.50 -20.90 27.31
CA ASN A 174 -7.75 -19.72 28.14
C ASN A 174 -6.46 -19.06 28.60
N LEU A 175 -5.46 -19.86 28.95
CA LEU A 175 -4.15 -19.39 29.34
C LEU A 175 -3.40 -18.80 28.14
N GLN A 176 -3.46 -19.46 26.97
CA GLN A 176 -2.88 -18.94 25.73
C GLN A 176 -3.47 -17.58 25.35
N VAL A 177 -4.79 -17.40 25.44
CA VAL A 177 -5.46 -16.11 25.17
C VAL A 177 -4.98 -15.04 26.14
N LYS A 178 -4.94 -15.34 27.44
CA LYS A 178 -4.46 -14.40 28.47
C LYS A 178 -2.98 -14.05 28.31
N LEU A 179 -2.14 -15.03 27.96
CA LEU A 179 -0.72 -14.79 27.67
C LEU A 179 -0.53 -13.96 26.41
N LYS A 180 -1.25 -14.26 25.33
CA LYS A 180 -1.25 -13.43 24.11
C LYS A 180 -1.63 -11.98 24.43
N GLN A 181 -2.62 -11.78 25.29
CA GLN A 181 -3.03 -10.45 25.73
C GLN A 181 -1.95 -9.74 26.58
N LYS A 182 -1.33 -10.45 27.53
CA LYS A 182 -0.30 -9.89 28.44
C LYS A 182 1.07 -9.67 27.79
N LEU A 183 1.44 -10.50 26.82
CA LEU A 183 2.68 -10.36 26.05
C LEU A 183 2.61 -9.23 25.00
N GLY A 184 1.54 -8.44 25.01
CA GLY A 184 1.40 -7.27 24.15
C GLY A 184 0.89 -7.59 22.74
N PHE A 185 0.43 -8.81 22.44
CA PHE A 185 -0.16 -9.10 21.13
C PHE A 185 -1.57 -8.52 20.96
N SER A 186 -2.18 -8.05 22.06
CA SER A 186 -3.35 -7.16 22.06
C SER A 186 -2.98 -5.69 21.80
N GLU A 187 -1.69 -5.33 21.67
CA GLU A 187 -1.23 -3.99 21.30
C GLU A 187 -1.35 -3.74 19.78
N GLY A 188 -2.36 -4.31 19.12
CA GLY A 188 -2.71 -3.92 17.75
C GLY A 188 -2.81 -2.39 17.64
N ASN A 189 -3.26 -1.73 18.71
CA ASN A 189 -3.31 -0.28 18.81
C ASN A 189 -1.93 0.41 18.86
N ASP A 190 -0.97 -0.03 19.67
CA ASP A 190 0.37 0.61 19.69
C ASP A 190 1.15 0.33 18.40
N PHE A 191 0.94 -0.84 17.79
CA PHE A 191 1.49 -1.15 16.48
C PHE A 191 0.88 -0.24 15.39
N LEU A 192 -0.44 -0.06 15.40
CA LEU A 192 -1.15 0.88 14.53
C LEU A 192 -0.60 2.30 14.66
N ILE A 193 -0.44 2.80 15.89
CA ILE A 193 0.09 4.13 16.16
C ILE A 193 1.54 4.27 15.63
N LYS A 194 2.36 3.23 15.80
CA LYS A 194 3.74 3.22 15.26
C LYS A 194 3.74 3.25 13.73
N ILE A 195 2.90 2.45 13.08
CA ILE A 195 2.77 2.43 11.62
C ILE A 195 2.23 3.75 11.10
N GLU A 196 1.19 4.30 11.71
CA GLU A 196 0.62 5.59 11.35
C GLU A 196 1.71 6.67 11.38
N ARG A 197 2.52 6.72 12.43
CA ARG A 197 3.65 7.66 12.53
C ARG A 197 4.69 7.46 11.43
N ILE A 198 4.97 6.22 11.02
CA ILE A 198 5.89 5.93 9.90
C ILE A 198 5.28 6.42 8.57
N VAL A 199 3.98 6.17 8.37
CA VAL A 199 3.24 6.63 7.19
C VAL A 199 3.26 8.15 7.12
N ASP A 200 2.93 8.84 8.22
CA ASP A 200 2.95 10.31 8.30
C ASP A 200 4.32 10.88 7.94
N ASN A 201 5.40 10.37 8.54
CA ASN A 201 6.77 10.76 8.22
C ASN A 201 7.14 10.52 6.75
N ARG A 202 6.59 9.48 6.13
CA ARG A 202 6.83 9.18 4.70
C ARG A 202 6.04 10.13 3.81
N LEU A 203 4.79 10.42 4.18
CA LEU A 203 3.92 11.35 3.48
C LEU A 203 4.44 12.78 3.55
N GLU A 204 5.06 13.20 4.65
CA GLU A 204 5.74 14.50 4.76
C GLU A 204 6.92 14.66 3.81
N LYS A 205 7.57 13.56 3.42
CA LYS A 205 8.65 13.56 2.42
C LYS A 205 8.14 13.58 0.98
N LEU A 206 6.82 13.52 0.78
CA LEU A 206 6.22 13.74 -0.52
C LEU A 206 6.27 15.23 -0.85
N THR A 207 6.62 15.53 -2.08
CA THR A 207 6.54 16.88 -2.62
C THR A 207 5.48 16.93 -3.70
N PRO A 208 4.93 18.11 -4.02
CA PRO A 208 3.99 18.27 -5.14
C PRO A 208 4.51 17.67 -6.45
N ASN A 209 5.82 17.78 -6.71
CA ASN A 209 6.46 17.20 -7.89
C ASN A 209 6.42 15.66 -7.90
N LYS A 210 6.63 15.01 -6.75
CA LYS A 210 6.55 13.53 -6.68
C LYS A 210 5.13 13.03 -6.90
N VAL A 211 4.11 13.69 -6.33
CA VAL A 211 2.70 13.32 -6.55
C VAL A 211 2.31 13.49 -8.01
N LYS A 212 2.72 14.62 -8.61
CA LYS A 212 2.60 14.85 -10.05
C LYS A 212 3.22 13.70 -10.84
N GLU A 213 4.47 13.33 -10.57
CA GLU A 213 5.14 12.21 -11.27
C GLU A 213 4.38 10.87 -11.14
N ILE A 214 3.87 10.54 -9.95
CA ILE A 214 3.10 9.32 -9.69
C ILE A 214 1.83 9.30 -10.52
N ILE A 215 0.99 10.34 -10.41
CA ILE A 215 -0.28 10.42 -11.13
C ILE A 215 -0.02 10.41 -12.63
N GLN A 216 0.96 11.20 -13.07
CA GLN A 216 1.37 11.29 -14.47
C GLN A 216 1.90 9.97 -15.03
N LYS A 217 2.49 9.09 -14.21
CA LYS A 217 2.87 7.75 -14.65
C LYS A 217 1.63 6.86 -14.81
N MET A 218 0.66 6.99 -13.92
CA MET A 218 -0.55 6.16 -13.90
C MET A 218 -1.53 6.47 -15.04
N ILE A 219 -1.78 7.75 -15.35
CA ILE A 219 -2.89 8.13 -16.26
C ILE A 219 -2.45 8.58 -17.66
N ARG A 220 -1.14 8.76 -17.91
CA ARG A 220 -0.62 9.33 -19.17
C ARG A 220 -1.06 8.57 -20.42
N GLU A 221 -1.02 7.24 -20.39
CA GLU A 221 -1.36 6.43 -21.56
C GLU A 221 -2.84 6.57 -21.95
N HIS A 222 -3.69 6.82 -20.95
CA HIS A 222 -5.12 7.00 -21.12
C HIS A 222 -5.47 8.43 -21.55
N LEU A 223 -4.79 9.45 -21.04
CA LEU A 223 -5.06 10.85 -21.40
C LEU A 223 -4.80 11.17 -22.89
N GLY A 224 -3.80 10.52 -23.51
CA GLY A 224 -3.52 10.72 -24.94
C GLY A 224 -4.69 10.35 -25.85
N TRP A 225 -5.53 9.40 -25.46
CA TRP A 225 -6.74 9.03 -26.21
C TRP A 225 -7.77 10.14 -26.25
N LEU A 226 -7.82 10.99 -25.22
CA LEU A 226 -8.77 12.09 -25.14
C LEU A 226 -8.52 13.09 -26.28
N VAL A 227 -7.24 13.30 -26.68
CA VAL A 227 -6.88 14.18 -27.81
C VAL A 227 -7.26 13.55 -29.14
N VAL A 228 -7.00 12.25 -29.30
CA VAL A 228 -7.37 11.49 -30.51
C VAL A 228 -8.89 11.58 -30.73
N TRP A 229 -9.67 11.29 -29.69
CA TRP A 229 -11.13 11.37 -29.77
C TRP A 229 -11.63 12.80 -29.96
N GLY A 230 -11.00 13.79 -29.33
CA GLY A 230 -11.27 15.20 -29.61
C GLY A 230 -11.11 15.53 -31.10
N GLY A 231 -10.03 15.05 -31.73
CA GLY A 231 -9.83 15.21 -33.18
C GLY A 231 -10.87 14.47 -34.03
N VAL A 232 -11.20 13.22 -33.67
CA VAL A 232 -12.21 12.43 -34.40
C VAL A 232 -13.59 13.07 -34.33
N PHE A 233 -14.05 13.43 -33.13
CA PHE A 233 -15.36 14.07 -32.94
C PHE A 233 -15.39 15.47 -33.56
N GLY A 234 -14.32 16.25 -33.42
CA GLY A 234 -14.19 17.53 -34.12
C GLY A 234 -14.29 17.34 -35.64
N GLY A 235 -13.61 16.34 -36.20
CA GLY A 235 -13.69 16.02 -37.62
C GLY A 235 -15.10 15.62 -38.08
N LEU A 236 -15.80 14.79 -37.29
CA LEU A 236 -17.19 14.41 -37.57
C LEU A 236 -18.14 15.62 -37.54
N ILE A 237 -17.95 16.53 -36.58
CA ILE A 237 -18.72 17.77 -36.51
C ILE A 237 -18.42 18.65 -37.73
N GLY A 238 -17.14 18.83 -38.07
CA GLY A 238 -16.73 19.59 -39.26
C GLY A 238 -17.31 19.01 -40.56
N LEU A 239 -17.36 17.68 -40.68
CA LEU A 239 -18.02 16.99 -41.78
C LEU A 239 -19.51 17.34 -41.82
N ALA A 240 -20.23 17.19 -40.70
CA ALA A 240 -21.66 17.51 -40.63
C ALA A 240 -21.93 18.98 -40.99
N THR A 241 -21.14 19.91 -40.46
CA THR A 241 -21.25 21.35 -40.75
C THR A 241 -20.93 21.68 -42.20
N SER A 242 -20.14 20.86 -42.90
CA SER A 242 -19.85 21.11 -44.32
C SER A 242 -21.04 20.86 -45.26
N PHE A 243 -22.06 20.10 -44.82
CA PHE A 243 -23.28 19.80 -45.58
C PHE A 243 -24.46 20.73 -45.28
N VAL A 244 -24.30 21.63 -44.30
CA VAL A 244 -25.28 22.66 -43.93
C VAL A 244 -24.86 23.98 -44.56
#